data_AF-A0A3D1IBA5-F1
#
_entry.id   AF-A0A3D1IBA5-F1
#
_cell.length_a   1.000
_cell.length_b   1.000
_cell.length_c   1.000
_cell.angle_alpha   90.00
_cell.angle_beta   90.00
_cell.angle_gamma   90.00
#
_symmetry.space_group_name_H-M   'P 1'
#
loop_
_entity.id
_entity.type
_entity.pdbx_description
1 polymer ?
#
loop_
_entity_poly.entity_id
_entity_poly.type
_entity_poly.pdbx_seq_one_letter_code
_entity_poly.pdbx_strand_id
1 'polypeptide(L)'
;FEQATGVDVVVDDTPEAVTISSFDPIRREVARRAMEKLVLDGRIHPARIEKLVSDARKEVDRIVREEGERAAYEAGVPGLHNEIIKLLGRLKFRTSYGQNQHAHAIETAHIAGMIAAELGADVAVAKAGGLLHDIGKVTLPLDLLNKAGPLSPTERTLMQRHTTQGHRILSERPELDPVCALIALQHHERADGTGYPSGLRGDEIEPFARVCSVADVFDALTGPRPYRKVLRPYDALELMRREMLHHFQREFLAEFVLLLGERRAA
;
A
#
# COMPACT_ATOMS: atom_id res chain seq x y z
N PHE A 1 11.58 -27.16 -12.06
CA PHE A 1 11.70 -25.81 -11.50
C PHE A 1 10.32 -25.24 -11.17
N GLU A 2 9.42 -25.18 -12.15
CA GLU A 2 8.02 -24.74 -11.99
C GLU A 2 7.30 -25.42 -10.81
N GLN A 3 7.44 -26.74 -10.65
CA GLN A 3 6.88 -27.46 -9.49
C GLN A 3 7.38 -26.93 -8.12
N ALA A 4 8.65 -26.53 -8.02
CA ALA A 4 9.24 -26.06 -6.78
C ALA A 4 8.86 -24.62 -6.46
N THR A 5 8.64 -23.78 -7.48
CA THR A 5 8.36 -22.34 -7.34
C THR A 5 6.88 -21.99 -7.44
N GLY A 6 6.07 -22.83 -8.10
CA GLY A 6 4.67 -22.56 -8.42
C GLY A 6 4.50 -21.39 -9.40
N VAL A 7 5.46 -21.23 -10.32
CA VAL A 7 5.45 -20.26 -11.43
C VAL A 7 5.50 -21.01 -12.75
N ASP A 8 5.10 -20.35 -13.82
CA ASP A 8 5.28 -20.83 -15.19
C ASP A 8 6.56 -20.23 -15.78
N VAL A 9 7.36 -21.05 -16.45
CA VAL A 9 8.60 -20.63 -17.11
C VAL A 9 8.39 -20.72 -18.62
N VAL A 10 8.45 -19.57 -19.29
CA VAL A 10 8.31 -19.46 -20.74
C VAL A 10 9.70 -19.23 -21.35
N VAL A 11 10.08 -20.14 -22.26
CA VAL A 11 11.27 -20.01 -23.09
C VAL A 11 10.78 -19.66 -24.49
N ASP A 12 11.20 -18.50 -25.00
CA ASP A 12 10.81 -18.01 -26.32
C ASP A 12 12.02 -18.06 -27.28
N ASP A 13 11.82 -17.66 -28.54
CA ASP A 13 12.85 -17.63 -29.60
C ASP A 13 14.00 -16.65 -29.32
N THR A 14 13.91 -15.85 -28.25
CA THR A 14 14.98 -14.94 -27.83
C THR A 14 16.11 -15.74 -27.15
N PRO A 15 17.33 -15.79 -27.72
CA PRO A 15 18.43 -16.52 -27.13
C PRO A 15 18.76 -15.99 -25.72
N GLU A 16 19.07 -16.90 -24.80
CA GLU A 16 19.48 -16.60 -23.42
C GLU A 16 18.41 -15.89 -22.55
N ALA A 17 17.17 -15.74 -23.04
CA ALA A 17 16.08 -15.13 -22.29
C ALA A 17 15.11 -16.19 -21.75
N VAL A 18 14.81 -16.10 -20.45
CA VAL A 18 13.79 -16.92 -19.79
C VAL A 18 12.80 -16.00 -19.10
N THR A 19 11.52 -16.16 -19.44
CA THR A 19 10.44 -15.38 -18.84
C THR A 19 9.79 -16.16 -17.70
N ILE A 20 9.63 -15.51 -16.54
CA ILE A 20 8.96 -16.09 -15.37
C ILE A 20 7.59 -15.43 -15.20
N SER A 21 6.52 -16.23 -15.27
CA SER A 21 5.15 -15.78 -15.12
C SER A 21 4.50 -16.37 -13.86
N SER A 22 3.82 -15.53 -13.08
CA SER A 22 2.96 -15.94 -11.96
C SER A 22 2.14 -14.75 -11.51
N PHE A 23 0.91 -14.94 -11.01
CA PHE A 23 0.14 -13.86 -10.39
C PHE A 23 0.67 -13.46 -9.01
N ASP A 24 1.47 -14.32 -8.37
CA ASP A 24 2.07 -14.05 -7.07
C ASP A 24 3.46 -13.39 -7.21
N PRO A 25 3.58 -12.08 -6.91
CA PRO A 25 4.81 -11.34 -7.06
C PRO A 25 5.92 -11.87 -6.13
N ILE A 26 5.59 -12.45 -4.98
CA ILE A 26 6.57 -13.07 -4.09
C ILE A 26 7.09 -14.36 -4.71
N ARG A 27 6.21 -15.19 -5.30
CA ARG A 27 6.66 -16.40 -6.03
C ARG A 27 7.51 -16.04 -7.23
N ARG A 28 7.15 -15.00 -7.98
CA ARG A 28 7.97 -14.49 -9.09
C ARG A 28 9.35 -14.07 -8.61
N GLU A 29 9.44 -13.34 -7.51
CA GLU A 29 10.73 -12.90 -6.96
C GLU A 29 11.59 -14.06 -6.47
N VAL A 30 10.99 -15.04 -5.76
CA VAL A 30 11.67 -16.28 -5.35
C VAL A 30 12.20 -17.03 -6.57
N ALA A 31 11.37 -17.19 -7.60
CA ALA A 31 11.75 -17.87 -8.82
C ALA A 31 12.86 -17.11 -9.56
N ARG A 32 12.77 -15.78 -9.70
CA ARG A 32 13.80 -14.95 -10.35
C ARG A 32 15.16 -15.15 -9.69
N ARG A 33 15.24 -15.03 -8.36
CA ARG A 33 16.49 -15.22 -7.60
C ARG A 33 17.02 -16.65 -7.68
N ALA A 34 16.13 -17.65 -7.61
CA ALA A 34 16.55 -19.04 -7.73
C ALA A 34 17.07 -19.36 -9.14
N MET A 35 16.44 -18.81 -10.19
CA MET A 35 16.84 -18.97 -11.58
C MET A 35 18.20 -18.32 -11.84
N GLU A 36 18.41 -17.08 -11.38
CA GLU A 36 19.70 -16.40 -11.49
C GLU A 36 20.85 -17.24 -10.89
N LYS A 37 20.63 -17.82 -9.70
CA LYS A 37 21.61 -18.70 -9.05
C LYS A 37 21.82 -20.02 -9.80
N LEU A 38 20.77 -20.58 -10.41
CA LEU A 38 20.85 -21.82 -11.20
C LEU A 38 21.65 -21.61 -12.49
N VAL A 39 21.40 -20.49 -13.20
CA VAL A 39 22.12 -20.14 -14.43
C VAL A 39 23.60 -19.93 -14.16
N LEU A 40 23.96 -19.23 -13.08
CA LEU A 40 25.35 -19.00 -12.68
C LEU A 40 26.09 -20.29 -12.29
N ASP A 41 25.40 -21.24 -11.66
CA ASP A 41 26.00 -22.51 -11.18
C ASP A 41 26.20 -23.53 -12.32
N GLY A 42 25.46 -23.40 -13.44
CA GLY A 42 25.55 -24.28 -14.61
C GLY A 42 25.10 -25.73 -14.38
N ARG A 43 24.62 -26.08 -13.18
CA ARG A 43 24.17 -27.43 -12.79
C ARG A 43 22.69 -27.44 -12.46
N ILE A 44 21.90 -28.03 -13.37
CA ILE A 44 20.43 -28.08 -13.23
C ILE A 44 20.01 -29.53 -12.92
N HIS A 45 19.85 -29.85 -11.64
CA HIS A 45 19.31 -31.14 -11.19
C HIS A 45 18.31 -30.96 -10.02
N PRO A 46 17.37 -31.90 -9.80
CA PRO A 46 16.22 -31.70 -8.89
C PRO A 46 16.58 -31.23 -7.47
N ALA A 47 17.49 -31.93 -6.80
CA ALA A 47 17.92 -31.56 -5.43
C ALA A 47 18.53 -30.15 -5.33
N ARG A 48 19.20 -29.68 -6.39
CA ARG A 48 19.79 -28.33 -6.42
C ARG A 48 18.73 -27.27 -6.61
N ILE A 49 17.76 -27.52 -7.49
CA ILE A 49 16.60 -26.65 -7.70
C ILE A 49 15.86 -26.46 -6.38
N GLU A 50 15.53 -27.54 -5.67
CA GLU A 50 14.82 -27.48 -4.39
C GLU A 50 15.60 -26.67 -3.34
N LYS A 51 16.91 -26.91 -3.23
CA LYS A 51 17.78 -26.17 -2.31
C LYS A 51 17.79 -24.67 -2.65
N LEU A 52 18.06 -24.29 -3.90
CA LEU A 52 18.17 -22.89 -4.29
C LEU A 52 16.83 -22.14 -4.18
N VAL A 53 15.72 -22.81 -4.47
CA VAL A 53 14.38 -22.24 -4.23
C VAL A 53 14.13 -22.05 -2.74
N SER A 54 14.49 -23.00 -1.89
CA SER A 54 14.39 -22.87 -0.43
C SER A 54 15.24 -21.70 0.12
N ASP A 55 16.47 -21.57 -0.35
CA ASP A 55 17.37 -20.48 0.03
C ASP A 55 16.84 -19.12 -0.47
N ALA A 56 16.31 -19.06 -1.70
CA ALA A 56 15.67 -17.86 -2.25
C ALA A 56 14.41 -17.45 -1.46
N ARG A 57 13.59 -18.41 -0.99
CA ARG A 57 12.43 -18.11 -0.13
C ARG A 57 12.87 -17.42 1.16
N LYS A 58 13.88 -17.95 1.86
CA LYS A 58 14.42 -17.34 3.09
C LYS A 58 14.95 -15.93 2.85
N GLU A 59 15.60 -15.72 1.71
CA GLU A 59 16.12 -14.41 1.31
C GLU A 59 14.99 -13.40 1.07
N VAL A 60 13.94 -13.81 0.35
CA VAL A 60 12.76 -12.96 0.13
C VAL A 60 12.00 -12.68 1.43
N ASP A 61 11.87 -13.66 2.32
CA ASP A 61 11.27 -13.46 3.65
C ASP A 61 12.07 -12.46 4.50
N ARG A 62 13.41 -12.49 4.38
CA ARG A 62 14.28 -11.49 5.03
C ARG A 62 14.04 -10.09 4.45
N ILE A 63 13.98 -9.97 3.13
CA ILE A 63 13.70 -8.69 2.45
C ILE A 63 12.34 -8.14 2.87
N VAL A 64 11.31 -8.99 2.95
CA VAL A 64 9.99 -8.59 3.45
C VAL A 64 10.13 -7.97 4.84
N ARG A 65 10.83 -8.62 5.78
CA ARG A 65 11.01 -8.07 7.12
C ARG A 65 11.79 -6.76 7.11
N GLU A 66 12.91 -6.69 6.39
CA GLU A 66 13.76 -5.50 6.28
C GLU A 66 12.99 -4.31 5.68
N GLU A 67 12.18 -4.53 4.64
CA GLU A 67 11.35 -3.47 4.05
C GLU A 67 10.22 -3.03 4.98
N GLY A 68 9.65 -3.94 5.78
CA GLY A 68 8.69 -3.59 6.82
C GLY A 68 9.31 -2.69 7.90
N GLU A 69 10.50 -3.06 8.39
CA GLU A 69 11.27 -2.27 9.36
C GLU A 69 11.65 -0.91 8.77
N ARG A 70 12.07 -0.87 7.50
CA ARG A 70 12.38 0.36 6.78
C ARG A 70 11.18 1.30 6.68
N ALA A 71 10.01 0.79 6.30
CA ALA A 71 8.80 1.62 6.21
C ALA A 71 8.38 2.19 7.57
N ALA A 72 8.42 1.37 8.62
CA ALA A 72 8.15 1.83 9.98
C ALA A 72 9.11 2.92 10.43
N TYR A 73 10.42 2.75 10.14
CA TYR A 73 11.44 3.74 10.43
C TYR A 73 11.25 5.04 9.66
N GLU A 74 11.09 4.97 8.33
CA GLU A 74 10.93 6.15 7.46
C GLU A 74 9.65 6.93 7.78
N ALA A 75 8.55 6.25 8.11
CA ALA A 75 7.32 6.89 8.55
C ALA A 75 7.43 7.49 9.96
N GLY A 76 8.44 7.11 10.74
CA GLY A 76 8.58 7.52 12.14
C GLY A 76 7.60 6.81 13.08
N VAL A 77 7.29 5.55 12.81
CA VAL A 77 6.35 4.70 13.56
C VAL A 77 7.11 3.48 14.13
N PRO A 78 7.96 3.65 15.15
CA PRO A 78 8.72 2.56 15.74
C PRO A 78 7.83 1.64 16.59
N GLY A 79 8.35 0.47 16.97
CA GLY A 79 7.71 -0.39 17.98
C GLY A 79 6.56 -1.28 17.48
N LEU A 80 6.32 -1.33 16.18
CA LEU A 80 5.31 -2.23 15.59
C LEU A 80 5.66 -3.71 15.85
N HIS A 81 4.66 -4.51 16.17
CA HIS A 81 4.84 -5.94 16.34
C HIS A 81 5.33 -6.61 15.05
N ASN A 82 6.13 -7.67 15.19
CA ASN A 82 6.78 -8.39 14.09
C ASN A 82 5.80 -8.87 13.01
N GLU A 83 4.57 -9.16 13.37
CA GLU A 83 3.53 -9.54 12.41
C GLU A 83 3.12 -8.36 11.50
N ILE A 84 2.92 -7.17 12.08
CA ILE A 84 2.61 -5.95 11.33
C ILE A 84 3.77 -5.57 10.41
N ILE A 85 5.01 -5.65 10.93
CA ILE A 85 6.23 -5.45 10.13
C ILE A 85 6.25 -6.38 8.91
N LYS A 86 5.96 -7.67 9.07
CA LYS A 86 5.91 -8.62 7.95
C LYS A 86 4.80 -8.27 6.96
N LEU A 87 3.61 -7.89 7.42
CA LEU A 87 2.51 -7.52 6.54
C LEU A 87 2.84 -6.24 5.74
N LEU A 88 3.37 -5.23 6.40
CA LEU A 88 3.83 -3.99 5.79
C LEU A 88 4.90 -4.28 4.73
N GLY A 89 5.89 -5.09 5.08
CA GLY A 89 6.92 -5.55 4.16
C GLY A 89 6.39 -6.28 2.92
N ARG A 90 5.31 -7.07 3.04
CA ARG A 90 4.68 -7.75 1.90
C ARG A 90 4.06 -6.75 0.91
N LEU A 91 3.65 -5.56 1.35
CA LEU A 91 3.15 -4.52 0.46
C LEU A 91 4.21 -4.08 -0.55
N LYS A 92 5.51 -4.32 -0.29
CA LYS A 92 6.60 -4.02 -1.23
C LYS A 92 6.41 -4.72 -2.57
N PHE A 93 5.86 -5.93 -2.51
CA PHE A 93 5.59 -6.77 -3.67
C PHE A 93 4.17 -6.58 -4.21
N ARG A 94 3.35 -5.71 -3.61
CA ARG A 94 1.96 -5.48 -4.01
C ARG A 94 1.84 -4.18 -4.79
N THR A 95 1.08 -4.25 -5.88
CA THR A 95 0.64 -3.08 -6.62
C THR A 95 -0.88 -3.00 -6.63
N SER A 96 -1.44 -1.80 -6.53
CA SER A 96 -2.87 -1.55 -6.76
C SER A 96 -3.00 -0.41 -7.75
N TYR A 97 -3.74 -0.62 -8.84
CA TYR A 97 -3.86 0.36 -9.94
C TYR A 97 -2.50 0.88 -10.45
N GLY A 98 -1.49 0.00 -10.44
CA GLY A 98 -0.12 0.30 -10.89
C GLY A 98 0.75 1.06 -9.88
N GLN A 99 0.22 1.48 -8.74
CA GLN A 99 1.01 2.10 -7.67
C GLN A 99 1.55 1.02 -6.72
N ASN A 100 2.78 1.20 -6.22
CA ASN A 100 3.36 0.30 -5.23
C ASN A 100 2.77 0.61 -3.84
N GLN A 101 2.18 -0.40 -3.16
CA GLN A 101 1.46 -0.17 -1.91
C GLN A 101 2.37 0.13 -0.71
N HIS A 102 3.64 -0.28 -0.75
CA HIS A 102 4.60 0.01 0.33
C HIS A 102 5.07 1.45 0.30
N ALA A 103 5.46 1.94 -0.89
CA ALA A 103 5.81 3.35 -1.07
C ALA A 103 4.62 4.26 -0.76
N HIS A 104 3.42 3.90 -1.26
CA HIS A 104 2.18 4.63 -0.97
C HIS A 104 1.90 4.73 0.54
N ALA A 105 2.05 3.64 1.29
CA ALA A 105 1.85 3.65 2.73
C ALA A 105 2.80 4.63 3.46
N ILE A 106 4.07 4.68 3.05
CA ILE A 106 5.06 5.60 3.63
C ILE A 106 4.70 7.06 3.32
N GLU A 107 4.41 7.38 2.06
CA GLU A 107 4.06 8.74 1.64
C GLU A 107 2.76 9.22 2.29
N THR A 108 1.73 8.37 2.33
CA THR A 108 0.47 8.68 3.03
C THR A 108 0.70 8.95 4.52
N ALA A 109 1.58 8.21 5.19
CA ALA A 109 1.97 8.49 6.57
C ALA A 109 2.62 9.86 6.74
N HIS A 110 3.54 10.23 5.84
CA HIS A 110 4.18 11.55 5.88
C HIS A 110 3.19 12.69 5.66
N ILE A 111 2.32 12.58 4.66
CA ILE A 111 1.30 13.58 4.36
C ILE A 111 0.30 13.70 5.52
N ALA A 112 -0.19 12.59 6.05
CA ALA A 112 -1.08 12.57 7.20
C ALA A 112 -0.43 13.24 8.43
N GLY A 113 0.85 12.95 8.69
CA GLY A 113 1.60 13.58 9.77
C GLY A 113 1.77 15.10 9.59
N MET A 114 1.97 15.57 8.35
CA MET A 114 2.05 17.01 8.06
C MET A 114 0.71 17.70 8.30
N ILE A 115 -0.40 17.11 7.83
CA ILE A 115 -1.75 17.65 8.04
C ILE A 115 -2.07 17.69 9.54
N ALA A 116 -1.78 16.61 10.28
CA ALA A 116 -2.04 16.56 11.72
C ALA A 116 -1.24 17.61 12.51
N ALA A 117 0.01 17.87 12.11
CA ALA A 117 0.83 18.89 12.75
C ALA A 117 0.24 20.30 12.59
N GLU A 118 -0.25 20.62 11.39
CA GLU A 118 -0.90 21.90 11.11
C GLU A 118 -2.18 22.09 11.93
N LEU A 119 -2.95 21.01 12.07
CA LEU A 119 -4.18 20.99 12.86
C LEU A 119 -3.95 20.97 14.38
N GLY A 120 -2.71 20.90 14.85
CA GLY A 120 -2.39 20.72 16.27
C GLY A 120 -2.85 19.37 16.83
N ALA A 121 -3.07 18.37 15.98
CA ALA A 121 -3.47 17.01 16.34
C ALA A 121 -2.27 16.10 16.63
N ASP A 122 -2.51 14.89 17.12
CA ASP A 122 -1.46 13.91 17.40
C ASP A 122 -0.81 13.39 16.10
N VAL A 123 0.39 13.89 15.82
CA VAL A 123 1.18 13.52 14.64
C VAL A 123 1.57 12.05 14.63
N ALA A 124 1.80 11.43 15.78
CA ALA A 124 2.21 10.03 15.86
C ALA A 124 1.06 9.09 15.47
N VAL A 125 -0.15 9.38 15.95
CA VAL A 125 -1.36 8.62 15.58
C VAL A 125 -1.67 8.78 14.08
N ALA A 126 -1.58 10.00 13.54
CA ALA A 126 -1.81 10.25 12.13
C ALA A 126 -0.83 9.49 11.23
N LYS A 127 0.46 9.47 11.58
CA LYS A 127 1.50 8.73 10.86
C LYS A 127 1.28 7.22 10.94
N ALA A 128 0.99 6.68 12.13
CA ALA A 128 0.74 5.25 12.33
C ALA A 128 -0.49 4.80 11.54
N GLY A 129 -1.59 5.56 11.60
CA GLY A 129 -2.79 5.33 10.82
C GLY A 129 -2.55 5.42 9.32
N GLY A 130 -1.88 6.47 8.85
CA GLY A 130 -1.53 6.63 7.44
C GLY A 130 -0.64 5.51 6.90
N LEU A 131 0.30 5.00 7.70
CA LEU A 131 1.16 3.87 7.32
C LEU A 131 0.36 2.55 7.19
N LEU A 132 -0.66 2.38 8.02
CA LEU A 132 -1.36 1.11 8.20
C LEU A 132 -2.76 1.08 7.57
N HIS A 133 -3.26 2.20 7.03
CA HIS A 133 -4.63 2.33 6.51
C HIS A 133 -4.99 1.23 5.51
N ASP A 134 -4.02 0.84 4.69
CA ASP A 134 -4.17 -0.08 3.57
C ASP A 134 -3.69 -1.51 3.87
N ILE A 135 -3.31 -1.80 5.13
CA ILE A 135 -2.67 -3.08 5.51
C ILE A 135 -3.54 -4.28 5.14
N GLY A 136 -4.87 -4.12 5.15
CA GLY A 136 -5.82 -5.15 4.76
C GLY A 136 -5.71 -5.60 3.29
N LYS A 137 -5.05 -4.84 2.41
CA LYS A 137 -4.83 -5.28 1.01
C LYS A 137 -4.00 -6.56 0.94
N VAL A 138 -3.20 -6.89 1.96
CA VAL A 138 -2.46 -8.17 2.02
C VAL A 138 -3.36 -9.40 2.00
N THR A 139 -4.63 -9.27 2.43
CA THR A 139 -5.59 -10.38 2.50
C THR A 139 -6.40 -10.55 1.21
N LEU A 140 -6.27 -9.62 0.26
CA LEU A 140 -7.03 -9.66 -0.98
C LEU A 140 -6.37 -10.56 -2.05
N PRO A 141 -7.18 -11.15 -2.94
CA PRO A 141 -6.66 -11.87 -4.11
C PRO A 141 -5.76 -10.98 -4.96
N LEU A 142 -4.67 -11.56 -5.46
CA LEU A 142 -3.63 -10.87 -6.22
C LEU A 142 -4.09 -10.45 -7.62
N ASP A 143 -4.90 -11.29 -8.26
CA ASP A 143 -5.55 -11.02 -9.55
C ASP A 143 -6.51 -9.83 -9.46
N LEU A 144 -7.20 -9.66 -8.33
CA LEU A 144 -8.02 -8.48 -8.05
C LEU A 144 -7.17 -7.21 -7.89
N LEU A 145 -6.11 -7.26 -7.08
CA LEU A 145 -5.23 -6.10 -6.85
C LEU A 145 -4.51 -5.63 -8.12
N ASN A 146 -4.09 -6.59 -8.94
CA ASN A 146 -3.32 -6.33 -10.17
C ASN A 146 -4.21 -6.25 -11.42
N LYS A 147 -5.54 -6.19 -11.27
CA LYS A 147 -6.46 -6.20 -12.41
C LYS A 147 -6.16 -5.04 -13.36
N ALA A 148 -5.97 -5.36 -14.64
CA ALA A 148 -5.88 -4.37 -15.70
C ALA A 148 -7.29 -3.89 -16.05
N GLY A 149 -7.57 -2.60 -15.82
CA GLY A 149 -8.85 -1.97 -16.16
C GLY A 149 -9.84 -1.89 -14.99
N PRO A 150 -11.10 -1.47 -15.27
CA PRO A 150 -12.09 -1.23 -14.24
C PRO A 150 -12.53 -2.51 -13.53
N LEU A 151 -12.81 -2.39 -12.23
CA LEU A 151 -13.45 -3.46 -11.45
C LEU A 151 -14.93 -3.55 -11.80
N SER A 152 -15.44 -4.78 -11.94
CA SER A 152 -16.87 -5.08 -11.90
C SER A 152 -17.47 -4.74 -10.51
N PRO A 153 -18.81 -4.65 -10.38
CA PRO A 153 -19.43 -4.39 -9.09
C PRO A 153 -19.02 -5.40 -7.99
N THR A 154 -18.97 -6.69 -8.32
CA THR A 154 -18.57 -7.74 -7.37
C THR A 154 -17.11 -7.61 -6.96
N GLU A 155 -16.21 -7.34 -7.93
CA GLU A 155 -14.79 -7.10 -7.67
C GLU A 155 -14.58 -5.85 -6.81
N ARG A 156 -15.37 -4.79 -7.05
CA ARG A 156 -15.35 -3.57 -6.22
C ARG A 156 -15.75 -3.88 -4.78
N THR A 157 -16.84 -4.61 -4.56
CA THR A 157 -17.25 -5.04 -3.21
C THR A 157 -16.15 -5.86 -2.53
N LEU A 158 -15.46 -6.73 -3.28
CA LEU A 158 -14.35 -7.51 -2.73
C LEU A 158 -13.13 -6.62 -2.41
N MET A 159 -12.80 -5.66 -3.26
CA MET A 159 -11.72 -4.70 -3.04
C MET A 159 -11.96 -3.87 -1.78
N GLN A 160 -13.20 -3.39 -1.58
CA GLN A 160 -13.58 -2.60 -0.40
C GLN A 160 -13.37 -3.33 0.92
N ARG A 161 -13.31 -4.67 0.93
CA ARG A 161 -13.08 -5.45 2.16
C ARG A 161 -11.72 -5.18 2.81
N HIS A 162 -10.74 -4.60 2.11
CA HIS A 162 -9.46 -4.27 2.75
C HIS A 162 -9.63 -3.36 3.96
N THR A 163 -10.63 -2.49 4.01
CA THR A 163 -10.87 -1.61 5.17
C THR A 163 -11.27 -2.41 6.40
N THR A 164 -12.27 -3.29 6.26
CA THR A 164 -12.75 -4.15 7.37
C THR A 164 -11.71 -5.20 7.78
N GLN A 165 -10.92 -5.72 6.84
CA GLN A 165 -9.81 -6.64 7.15
C GLN A 165 -8.66 -5.91 7.84
N GLY A 166 -8.32 -4.70 7.38
CA GLY A 166 -7.32 -3.84 8.00
C GLY A 166 -7.70 -3.51 9.44
N HIS A 167 -8.93 -3.05 9.66
CA HIS A 167 -9.47 -2.83 11.00
C HIS A 167 -9.30 -4.05 11.90
N ARG A 168 -9.72 -5.25 11.44
CA ARG A 168 -9.57 -6.48 12.22
C ARG A 168 -8.11 -6.79 12.59
N ILE A 169 -7.19 -6.68 11.64
CA ILE A 169 -5.76 -6.91 11.88
C ILE A 169 -5.24 -5.97 12.97
N LEU A 170 -5.66 -4.71 12.92
CA LEU A 170 -5.16 -3.65 13.81
C LEU A 170 -5.86 -3.61 15.17
N SER A 171 -7.15 -3.95 15.28
CA SER A 171 -7.87 -3.96 16.57
C SER A 171 -7.32 -4.98 17.57
N GLU A 172 -6.60 -6.00 17.09
CA GLU A 172 -5.99 -7.03 17.93
C GLU A 172 -4.58 -6.64 18.43
N ARG A 173 -4.16 -5.37 18.22
CA ARG A 173 -2.79 -4.90 18.49
C ARG A 173 -2.76 -3.92 19.67
N PRO A 174 -2.45 -4.37 20.89
CA PRO A 174 -2.38 -3.49 22.06
C PRO A 174 -1.25 -2.46 22.00
N GLU A 175 -0.26 -2.65 21.12
CA GLU A 175 0.83 -1.72 20.88
C GLU A 175 0.43 -0.50 20.03
N LEU A 176 -0.76 -0.51 19.41
CA LEU A 176 -1.26 0.57 18.57
C LEU A 176 -2.34 1.37 19.30
N ASP A 177 -2.40 2.67 18.99
CA ASP A 177 -3.57 3.46 19.33
C ASP A 177 -4.82 2.87 18.62
N PRO A 178 -5.95 2.63 19.32
CA PRO A 178 -7.17 2.10 18.71
C PRO A 178 -7.67 2.90 17.50
N VAL A 179 -7.36 4.20 17.43
CA VAL A 179 -7.68 5.08 16.29
C VAL A 179 -7.03 4.55 15.00
N CYS A 180 -5.87 3.90 15.05
CA CYS A 180 -5.24 3.31 13.86
C CYS A 180 -6.16 2.29 13.17
N ALA A 181 -6.90 1.49 13.94
CA ALA A 181 -7.87 0.55 13.39
C ALA A 181 -9.06 1.28 12.74
N LEU A 182 -9.53 2.38 13.37
CA LEU A 182 -10.61 3.21 12.82
C LEU A 182 -10.20 3.90 11.51
N ILE A 183 -8.95 4.39 11.41
CA ILE A 183 -8.40 4.95 10.17
C ILE A 183 -8.43 3.90 9.05
N ALA A 184 -7.95 2.68 9.31
CA ALA A 184 -8.02 1.60 8.33
C ALA A 184 -9.48 1.28 7.91
N LEU A 185 -10.43 1.36 8.84
CA LEU A 185 -11.84 1.13 8.56
C LEU A 185 -12.47 2.25 7.70
N GLN A 186 -12.13 3.52 7.99
CA GLN A 186 -12.92 4.68 7.58
C GLN A 186 -12.22 5.60 6.57
N HIS A 187 -10.96 5.39 6.19
CA HIS A 187 -10.25 6.28 5.25
C HIS A 187 -10.89 6.39 3.85
N HIS A 188 -11.88 5.56 3.52
CA HIS A 188 -12.70 5.66 2.31
C HIS A 188 -14.15 6.11 2.56
N GLU A 189 -14.49 6.49 3.78
CA GLU A 189 -15.71 7.23 4.08
C GLU A 189 -15.63 8.63 3.47
N ARG A 190 -16.79 9.24 3.24
CA ARG A 190 -16.89 10.54 2.57
C ARG A 190 -17.86 11.43 3.30
N ALA A 191 -17.57 12.72 3.38
CA ALA A 191 -18.40 13.66 4.14
C ALA A 191 -19.88 13.66 3.70
N ASP A 192 -20.17 13.38 2.43
CA ASP A 192 -21.52 13.25 1.87
C ASP A 192 -22.21 11.90 2.09
N GLY A 193 -21.53 10.92 2.69
CA GLY A 193 -22.03 9.57 2.95
C GLY A 193 -22.01 8.63 1.75
N THR A 194 -21.34 9.00 0.65
CA THR A 194 -21.17 8.13 -0.52
C THR A 194 -19.98 7.18 -0.41
N GLY A 195 -19.26 7.24 0.72
CA GLY A 195 -18.11 6.40 1.03
C GLY A 195 -18.48 4.99 1.48
N TYR A 196 -17.47 4.25 1.95
CA TYR A 196 -17.61 2.87 2.43
C TYR A 196 -16.62 2.62 3.58
N PRO A 197 -16.83 1.60 4.43
CA PRO A 197 -17.84 0.53 4.34
C PRO A 197 -19.19 0.84 4.98
N SER A 198 -19.27 1.87 5.82
CA SER A 198 -20.43 2.18 6.67
C SER A 198 -21.29 3.32 6.13
N GLY A 199 -20.78 4.14 5.22
CA GLY A 199 -21.52 5.26 4.64
C GLY A 199 -21.70 6.42 5.62
N LEU A 200 -20.70 6.62 6.48
CA LEU A 200 -20.68 7.66 7.52
C LEU A 200 -20.64 9.05 6.89
N ARG A 201 -21.21 10.05 7.58
CA ARG A 201 -21.31 11.43 7.09
C ARG A 201 -20.63 12.40 8.04
N GLY A 202 -19.93 13.37 7.46
CA GLY A 202 -19.33 14.49 8.20
C GLY A 202 -18.63 14.06 9.50
N ASP A 203 -19.20 14.46 10.64
CA ASP A 203 -18.63 14.26 11.98
C ASP A 203 -18.84 12.84 12.55
N GLU A 204 -19.55 11.97 11.84
CA GLU A 204 -19.57 10.54 12.16
C GLU A 204 -18.24 9.85 11.80
N ILE A 205 -17.46 10.45 10.90
CA ILE A 205 -16.15 9.94 10.47
C ILE A 205 -15.09 10.38 11.49
N GLU A 206 -14.28 9.42 11.92
CA GLU A 206 -13.20 9.64 12.85
C GLU A 206 -12.23 10.74 12.32
N PRO A 207 -11.85 11.74 13.15
CA PRO A 207 -10.99 12.84 12.75
C PRO A 207 -9.72 12.47 11.99
N PHE A 208 -8.94 11.51 12.48
CA PHE A 208 -7.71 11.07 11.80
C PHE A 208 -8.00 10.25 10.54
N ALA A 209 -9.14 9.58 10.43
CA ALA A 209 -9.57 8.94 9.19
C ALA A 209 -9.83 10.00 8.10
N ARG A 210 -10.42 11.15 8.44
CA ARG A 210 -10.61 12.28 7.51
C ARG A 210 -9.26 12.85 7.05
N VAL A 211 -8.29 12.98 7.95
CA VAL A 211 -6.90 13.35 7.61
C VAL A 211 -6.29 12.35 6.64
N CYS A 212 -6.43 11.05 6.95
CA CYS A 212 -5.91 9.98 6.11
C CYS A 212 -6.55 9.96 4.72
N SER A 213 -7.86 10.23 4.59
CA SER A 213 -8.54 10.31 3.30
C SER A 213 -7.96 11.41 2.40
N VAL A 214 -7.63 12.58 2.97
CA VAL A 214 -6.99 13.67 2.21
C VAL A 214 -5.59 13.25 1.77
N ALA A 215 -4.81 12.66 2.68
CA ALA A 215 -3.46 12.17 2.41
C ALA A 215 -3.43 11.09 1.32
N ASP A 216 -4.28 10.07 1.44
CA ASP A 216 -4.43 8.96 0.48
C ASP A 216 -4.78 9.47 -0.91
N VAL A 217 -5.82 10.31 -1.02
CA VAL A 217 -6.24 10.85 -2.33
C VAL A 217 -5.16 11.73 -2.94
N PHE A 218 -4.47 12.55 -2.15
CA PHE A 218 -3.39 13.38 -2.66
C PHE A 218 -2.24 12.53 -3.22
N ASP A 219 -1.73 11.57 -2.44
CA ASP A 219 -0.68 10.67 -2.91
C ASP A 219 -1.14 9.83 -4.11
N ALA A 220 -2.40 9.39 -4.15
CA ALA A 220 -2.95 8.67 -5.29
C ALA A 220 -2.97 9.51 -6.59
N LEU A 221 -3.03 10.84 -6.49
CA LEU A 221 -3.00 11.76 -7.63
C LEU A 221 -1.58 12.16 -8.04
N THR A 222 -0.64 12.22 -7.10
CA THR A 222 0.74 12.68 -7.30
C THR A 222 1.78 11.56 -7.32
N GLY A 223 1.40 10.33 -6.96
CA GLY A 223 2.28 9.17 -6.90
C GLY A 223 2.58 8.55 -8.27
N PRO A 224 3.74 7.91 -8.44
CA PRO A 224 4.15 7.32 -9.71
C PRO A 224 3.26 6.14 -10.12
N ARG A 225 2.79 6.13 -11.37
CA ARG A 225 1.95 5.05 -11.95
C ARG A 225 2.36 4.73 -13.40
N PRO A 226 2.49 3.46 -13.81
CA PRO A 226 2.93 3.07 -15.16
C PRO A 226 2.05 3.55 -16.33
N TYR A 227 0.76 3.81 -16.09
CA TYR A 227 -0.23 4.05 -17.16
C TYR A 227 -1.08 5.30 -16.96
N ARG A 228 -0.67 6.21 -16.05
CA ARG A 228 -1.39 7.47 -15.79
C ARG A 228 -0.42 8.63 -15.68
N LYS A 229 -0.75 9.76 -16.30
CA LYS A 229 -0.01 11.01 -16.11
C LYS A 229 -0.17 11.46 -14.65
N VAL A 230 0.96 11.49 -13.94
CA VAL A 230 1.04 12.00 -12.57
C VAL A 230 0.72 13.49 -12.57
N LEU A 231 -0.13 13.93 -11.64
CA LEU A 231 -0.43 15.35 -11.49
C LEU A 231 0.68 16.04 -10.70
N ARG A 232 0.99 17.29 -11.06
CA ARG A 232 1.81 18.13 -10.20
C ARG A 232 1.01 18.43 -8.93
N PRO A 233 1.65 18.65 -7.77
CA PRO A 233 0.96 18.94 -6.50
C PRO A 233 -0.16 19.98 -6.63
N TYR A 234 0.09 21.09 -7.33
CA TYR A 234 -0.90 22.13 -7.57
C TYR A 234 -2.12 21.65 -8.38
N ASP A 235 -1.89 20.86 -9.44
CA ASP A 235 -2.97 20.34 -10.29
C ASP A 235 -3.81 19.32 -9.51
N ALA A 236 -3.19 18.54 -8.62
CA ALA A 236 -3.88 17.61 -7.73
C ALA A 236 -4.78 18.34 -6.72
N LEU A 237 -4.26 19.38 -6.06
CA LEU A 237 -5.05 20.21 -5.15
C LEU A 237 -6.24 20.89 -5.85
N GLU A 238 -6.01 21.45 -7.04
CA GLU A 238 -7.08 22.11 -7.79
C GLU A 238 -8.17 21.12 -8.20
N LEU A 239 -7.79 19.89 -8.59
CA LEU A 239 -8.73 18.82 -8.87
C LEU A 239 -9.51 18.41 -7.60
N MET A 240 -8.83 18.20 -6.48
CA MET A 240 -9.48 17.87 -5.20
C MET A 240 -10.47 18.96 -4.78
N ARG A 241 -10.09 20.24 -4.91
CA ARG A 241 -10.91 21.40 -4.57
C ARG A 241 -12.12 21.56 -5.49
N ARG A 242 -11.98 21.30 -6.79
CA ARG A 242 -13.06 21.49 -7.78
C ARG A 242 -14.02 20.32 -7.87
N GLU A 243 -13.50 19.09 -7.83
CA GLU A 243 -14.27 17.89 -8.17
C GLU A 243 -14.59 17.02 -6.96
N MET A 244 -13.89 17.18 -5.84
CA MET A 244 -13.99 16.29 -4.67
C MET A 244 -14.34 17.02 -3.37
N LEU A 245 -14.73 18.30 -3.44
CA LEU A 245 -15.03 19.12 -2.26
C LEU A 245 -16.11 18.50 -1.37
N HIS A 246 -17.04 17.74 -1.96
CA HIS A 246 -18.13 17.06 -1.25
C HIS A 246 -17.68 15.78 -0.53
N HIS A 247 -16.55 15.21 -0.95
CA HIS A 247 -16.00 14.00 -0.33
C HIS A 247 -15.24 14.30 0.96
N PHE A 248 -14.66 15.50 1.07
CA PHE A 248 -13.87 15.93 2.21
C PHE A 248 -14.64 16.88 3.10
N GLN A 249 -14.31 16.90 4.39
CA GLN A 249 -14.67 18.03 5.22
C GLN A 249 -13.79 19.23 4.87
N ARG A 250 -14.44 20.39 4.68
CA ARG A 250 -13.81 21.58 4.10
C ARG A 250 -12.59 22.07 4.88
N GLU A 251 -12.65 21.98 6.20
CA GLU A 251 -11.58 22.43 7.11
C GLU A 251 -10.27 21.68 6.80
N PHE A 252 -10.30 20.35 6.73
CA PHE A 252 -9.12 19.53 6.46
C PHE A 252 -8.49 19.78 5.08
N LEU A 253 -9.31 19.97 4.05
CA LEU A 253 -8.80 20.27 2.70
C LEU A 253 -8.23 21.69 2.61
N ALA A 254 -8.85 22.66 3.29
CA ALA A 254 -8.39 24.05 3.32
C ALA A 254 -7.02 24.17 3.98
N GLU A 255 -6.83 23.55 5.14
CA GLU A 255 -5.55 23.55 5.85
C GLU A 255 -4.42 22.90 5.04
N PHE A 256 -4.72 21.78 4.38
CA PHE A 256 -3.74 21.13 3.51
C PHE A 256 -3.34 21.99 2.30
N VAL A 257 -4.27 22.77 1.75
CA VAL A 257 -3.98 23.73 0.67
C VAL A 257 -3.10 24.88 1.18
N LEU A 258 -3.34 25.40 2.38
CA LEU A 258 -2.53 26.46 2.99
C LEU A 258 -1.09 26.00 3.23
N LEU A 259 -0.91 24.82 3.83
CA LEU A 259 0.41 24.23 4.11
C LEU A 259 1.30 24.11 2.86
N LEU A 260 0.71 23.74 1.72
CA LEU A 260 1.44 23.63 0.45
C LEU A 260 1.67 24.98 -0.25
N GLY A 261 0.86 26.00 0.08
CA GLY A 261 1.05 27.38 -0.37
C GLY A 261 2.22 28.08 0.34
N GLU A 262 2.34 27.90 1.65
CA GLU A 262 3.37 28.55 2.47
C GLU A 262 4.78 28.00 2.21
N ARG A 263 4.93 26.69 1.98
CA ARG A 263 6.21 26.07 1.61
C ARG A 263 6.78 26.51 0.26
N ARG A 264 6.01 27.24 -0.57
CA ARG A 264 6.52 27.88 -1.80
C ARG A 264 7.06 29.29 -1.58
N ALA A 265 6.75 29.91 -0.43
CA ALA A 265 7.17 31.28 -0.11
C ALA A 265 8.43 31.35 0.77
N ALA A 266 8.91 30.20 1.26
CA ALA A 266 10.16 30.01 2.01
C ALA A 266 11.22 29.34 1.14
#